data_AF-A0A930W3W8-F1
#
_entry.id   AF-A0A930W3W8-F1
#
_cell.length_a   1.000
_cell.length_b   1.000
_cell.length_c   1.000
_cell.angle_alpha   90.00
_cell.angle_beta   90.00
_cell.angle_gamma   90.00
#
_symmetry.space_group_name_H-M   'P 1'
#
loop_
_entity.id
_entity.type
_entity.pdbx_description
1 polymer ?
#
loop_
_entity_poly.entity_id
_entity_poly.type
_entity_poly.pdbx_seq_one_letter_code
_entity_poly.pdbx_strand_id
1 'polypeptide(L)'
;MSSLLRLSKRMLSALVNRVSDKVQVMGGTAQDGAGGTKSVSAIDGVTQTATNVVTQTATDVVAEYVKMTGAGRARLVPVSYVDELLATLVLGGATVVEPLAGVPIEVCDIKGRAAAGELLVADVRAIGAEFSPACRLGAEIAVAEDDRVPGYVVVCMRKCCIPWVAEAVEAKACPAEDVTVSATGAEEQASARVSRHAASDAAQVVAAYLACHPRVEAVRYPGLKVDPSFARATSQLVGGFGPYVDYTWKESPGEWHRFTATDEDVRTQIINFERLG
;
A
#
# COMPACT_ATOMS: atom_id res chain seq x y z
N MET A 1 -4.52 6.20 36.43
CA MET A 1 -4.84 4.78 36.15
C MET A 1 -4.09 4.35 34.90
N SER A 2 -3.48 3.16 34.97
CA SER A 2 -2.74 2.46 33.92
C SER A 2 -1.29 2.89 33.62
N SER A 3 -0.42 2.72 34.62
CA SER A 3 1.04 2.56 34.43
C SER A 3 1.49 1.10 34.67
N LEU A 4 0.57 0.14 34.57
CA LEU A 4 0.77 -1.24 35.05
C LEU A 4 0.77 -2.32 33.95
N LEU A 5 0.75 -1.95 32.66
CA LEU A 5 0.85 -2.93 31.55
C LEU A 5 2.22 -2.99 30.84
N ARG A 6 3.24 -2.23 31.29
CA ARG A 6 4.58 -2.24 30.67
C ARG A 6 5.61 -3.16 31.34
N LEU A 7 5.19 -4.10 32.20
CA LEU A 7 6.12 -5.03 32.88
C LEU A 7 5.93 -6.53 32.57
N SER A 8 4.99 -6.94 31.71
CA SER A 8 4.72 -8.37 31.48
C SER A 8 5.50 -9.05 30.34
N LYS A 9 6.52 -8.39 29.74
CA LYS A 9 7.25 -8.98 28.59
C LYS A 9 8.76 -9.14 28.76
N ARG A 10 9.28 -9.03 29.99
CA ARG A 10 10.72 -9.21 30.31
C ARG A 10 11.07 -10.46 31.14
N MET A 11 10.18 -11.44 31.26
CA MET A 11 10.46 -12.68 32.01
C MET A 11 9.99 -13.96 31.29
N LEU A 12 10.45 -14.16 30.05
CA LEU A 12 10.38 -15.50 29.41
C LEU A 12 11.66 -15.88 28.65
N SER A 13 12.79 -15.22 28.94
CA SER A 13 14.10 -15.50 28.32
C SER A 13 15.03 -16.33 29.22
N ALA A 14 14.50 -17.06 30.20
CA ALA A 14 15.33 -17.77 31.19
C ALA A 14 15.09 -19.27 31.32
N LEU A 15 14.23 -19.91 30.51
CA LEU A 15 14.04 -21.36 30.59
C LEU A 15 13.83 -21.96 29.19
N VAL A 16 14.91 -22.47 28.61
CA VAL A 16 15.05 -23.78 27.92
C VAL A 16 16.40 -23.71 27.19
N ASN A 17 17.48 -23.96 27.95
CA ASN A 17 18.79 -24.29 27.42
C ASN A 17 19.26 -25.53 28.19
N ARG A 18 18.94 -26.71 27.65
CA ARG A 18 19.59 -27.99 27.94
C ARG A 18 18.98 -29.06 27.03
N VAL A 19 19.76 -29.51 26.06
CA VAL A 19 20.22 -30.89 25.86
C VAL A 19 20.94 -30.88 24.51
N SER A 20 22.27 -30.75 24.58
CA SER A 20 23.13 -31.35 23.58
C SER A 20 23.24 -32.82 23.95
N ASP A 21 23.00 -33.71 23.01
CA ASP A 21 23.75 -34.96 23.01
C ASP A 21 24.20 -35.36 21.62
N LYS A 22 25.44 -35.83 21.63
CA LYS A 22 26.30 -36.23 20.52
C LYS A 22 25.80 -37.53 19.91
N VAL A 23 25.86 -37.65 18.59
CA VAL A 23 26.13 -38.95 17.95
C VAL A 23 27.15 -38.75 16.84
N GLN A 24 28.38 -39.20 17.12
CA GLN A 24 29.31 -39.66 16.08
C GLN A 24 28.89 -41.07 15.66
N VAL A 25 28.83 -41.33 14.35
CA VAL A 25 29.11 -42.68 13.83
C VAL A 25 29.99 -42.54 12.59
N MET A 26 31.18 -43.12 12.70
CA MET A 26 32.12 -43.44 11.63
C MET A 26 31.87 -44.91 11.23
N GLY A 27 31.89 -45.22 9.94
CA GLY A 27 31.87 -46.59 9.44
C GLY A 27 31.71 -46.65 7.92
N GLY A 28 32.82 -46.81 7.21
CA GLY A 28 32.83 -46.99 5.76
C GLY A 28 32.64 -48.44 5.33
N THR A 29 32.37 -48.64 4.03
CA THR A 29 33.05 -49.57 3.10
C THR A 29 32.39 -49.48 1.71
N ALA A 30 33.20 -49.57 0.67
CA ALA A 30 32.79 -49.63 -0.74
C ALA A 30 32.23 -51.00 -1.13
N GLN A 31 31.29 -51.07 -2.09
CA GLN A 31 31.38 -51.98 -3.24
C GLN A 31 30.27 -51.75 -4.28
N ASP A 32 30.70 -51.78 -5.56
CA ASP A 32 29.88 -51.91 -6.77
C ASP A 32 29.16 -53.26 -6.87
N GLY A 33 28.05 -53.29 -7.61
CA GLY A 33 27.42 -54.53 -8.07
C GLY A 33 26.08 -54.31 -8.79
N ALA A 34 26.02 -54.71 -10.06
CA ALA A 34 24.93 -54.49 -11.00
C ALA A 34 23.71 -55.42 -10.85
N GLY A 35 22.54 -54.95 -11.33
CA GLY A 35 21.54 -55.79 -12.01
C GLY A 35 20.19 -56.05 -11.32
N GLY A 36 19.10 -55.71 -12.03
CA GLY A 36 17.91 -56.59 -12.10
C GLY A 36 16.65 -56.23 -11.29
N THR A 37 15.70 -55.60 -12.00
CA THR A 37 14.22 -55.81 -11.96
C THR A 37 13.35 -55.50 -10.73
N LYS A 38 12.40 -54.58 -11.00
CA LYS A 38 10.97 -54.51 -10.60
C LYS A 38 10.59 -54.65 -9.11
N SER A 39 10.11 -53.56 -8.53
CA SER A 39 8.86 -53.56 -7.76
C SER A 39 8.38 -52.14 -7.44
N VAL A 40 7.06 -51.97 -7.49
CA VAL A 40 6.30 -50.76 -7.20
C VAL A 40 6.34 -50.48 -5.70
N SER A 41 6.72 -49.27 -5.32
CA SER A 41 6.41 -48.72 -3.99
C SER A 41 6.25 -47.20 -4.10
N ALA A 42 5.16 -46.71 -3.50
CA ALA A 42 4.76 -45.32 -3.48
C ALA A 42 5.82 -44.45 -2.79
N ILE A 43 6.22 -43.37 -3.45
CA ILE A 43 6.97 -42.28 -2.80
C ILE A 43 5.99 -41.18 -2.41
N ASP A 44 5.46 -41.31 -1.20
CA ASP A 44 5.01 -40.15 -0.42
C ASP A 44 6.28 -39.48 0.10
N GLY A 45 6.68 -38.41 -0.59
CA GLY A 45 7.93 -37.71 -0.36
C GLY A 45 7.68 -36.23 -0.55
N VAL A 46 7.07 -35.62 0.46
CA VAL A 46 6.98 -34.16 0.64
C VAL A 46 8.36 -33.57 0.38
N THR A 47 8.52 -33.02 -0.81
CA THR A 47 9.65 -32.17 -1.15
C THR A 47 9.38 -30.87 -0.41
N GLN A 48 10.04 -30.69 0.74
CA GLN A 48 10.22 -29.37 1.32
C GLN A 48 10.91 -28.52 0.26
N THR A 49 10.09 -27.78 -0.48
CA THR A 49 10.57 -26.68 -1.29
C THR A 49 11.12 -25.70 -0.28
N ALA A 50 12.45 -25.67 -0.15
CA ALA A 50 13.11 -24.56 0.51
C ALA A 50 12.72 -23.32 -0.29
N THR A 51 11.67 -22.63 0.15
CA THR A 51 11.42 -21.26 -0.24
C THR A 51 12.68 -20.53 0.21
N ASN A 52 13.59 -20.27 -0.73
CA ASN A 52 14.56 -19.21 -0.56
C ASN A 52 13.72 -17.95 -0.34
N VAL A 53 13.42 -17.66 0.92
CA VAL A 53 12.94 -16.35 1.34
C VAL A 53 14.12 -15.45 1.05
N VAL A 54 14.16 -14.92 -0.17
CA VAL A 54 15.04 -13.81 -0.50
C VAL A 54 14.66 -12.73 0.50
N THR A 55 15.52 -12.49 1.48
CA THR A 55 15.31 -11.45 2.48
C THR A 55 15.29 -10.13 1.72
N GLN A 56 14.08 -9.61 1.51
CA GLN A 56 13.87 -8.38 0.78
C GLN A 56 14.58 -7.24 1.52
N THR A 57 15.35 -6.45 0.79
CA THR A 57 16.10 -5.30 1.32
C THR A 57 15.29 -4.02 1.13
N ALA A 58 15.62 -2.96 1.88
CA ALA A 58 14.96 -1.67 1.67
C ALA A 58 15.31 -1.07 0.29
N THR A 59 16.46 -1.46 -0.29
CA THR A 59 16.81 -1.16 -1.68
C THR A 59 15.83 -1.81 -2.67
N ASP A 60 15.38 -3.04 -2.41
CA ASP A 60 14.36 -3.70 -3.23
C ASP A 60 13.01 -2.97 -3.14
N VAL A 61 12.64 -2.47 -1.96
CA VAL A 61 11.43 -1.64 -1.77
C VAL A 61 11.51 -0.39 -2.64
N VAL A 62 12.62 0.36 -2.55
CA VAL A 62 12.85 1.57 -3.38
C VAL A 62 12.79 1.24 -4.87
N ALA A 63 13.44 0.16 -5.32
CA ALA A 63 13.44 -0.26 -6.72
C ALA A 63 12.04 -0.64 -7.22
N GLU A 64 11.25 -1.33 -6.38
CA GLU A 64 9.88 -1.68 -6.69
C GLU A 64 9.00 -0.44 -6.89
N TYR A 65 9.13 0.57 -6.02
CA TYR A 65 8.37 1.82 -6.16
C TYR A 65 8.74 2.59 -7.42
N VAL A 66 10.02 2.63 -7.79
CA VAL A 66 10.47 3.22 -9.06
C VAL A 66 9.76 2.54 -10.23
N LYS A 67 9.72 1.20 -10.25
CA LYS A 67 9.07 0.42 -11.31
C LYS A 67 7.54 0.60 -11.33
N MET A 68 6.90 0.52 -10.17
CA MET A 68 5.44 0.58 -10.02
C MET A 68 4.88 1.96 -10.37
N THR A 69 5.50 3.01 -9.83
CA THR A 69 5.01 4.38 -10.00
C THR A 69 5.47 5.01 -11.31
N GLY A 70 6.55 4.48 -11.92
CA GLY A 70 7.21 5.10 -13.08
C GLY A 70 8.05 6.32 -12.72
N ALA A 71 8.42 6.47 -11.45
CA ALA A 71 9.35 7.47 -10.96
C ALA A 71 10.76 7.27 -11.56
N GLY A 72 11.59 8.31 -11.51
CA GLY A 72 13.00 8.20 -11.90
C GLY A 72 13.86 7.56 -10.81
N ARG A 73 13.49 7.83 -9.55
CA ARG A 73 14.14 7.32 -8.34
C ARG A 73 13.20 7.44 -7.15
N ALA A 74 13.47 6.71 -6.09
CA ALA A 74 12.77 6.85 -4.81
C ALA A 74 13.77 6.90 -3.64
N ARG A 75 13.33 7.44 -2.52
CA ARG A 75 14.08 7.56 -1.26
C ARG A 75 13.21 7.19 -0.08
N LEU A 76 13.86 6.70 0.97
CA LEU A 76 13.22 6.46 2.25
C LEU A 76 13.45 7.69 3.13
N VAL A 77 12.37 8.32 3.54
CA VAL A 77 12.42 9.48 4.45
C VAL A 77 11.79 9.05 5.77
N PRO A 78 12.48 9.21 6.92
CA PRO A 78 11.88 8.91 8.21
C PRO A 78 10.57 9.69 8.40
N VAL A 79 9.54 9.03 8.95
CA VAL A 79 8.21 9.65 9.14
C VAL A 79 8.31 10.96 9.94
N SER A 80 9.26 11.05 10.87
CA SER A 80 9.53 12.26 11.67
C SER A 80 9.98 13.49 10.87
N TYR A 81 10.46 13.32 9.63
CA TYR A 81 10.91 14.41 8.77
C TYR A 81 9.92 14.75 7.65
N VAL A 82 8.82 14.01 7.52
CA VAL A 82 7.88 14.20 6.40
C VAL A 82 7.21 15.56 6.46
N ASP A 83 6.70 15.97 7.63
CA ASP A 83 6.05 17.27 7.77
C ASP A 83 7.01 18.43 7.49
N GLU A 84 8.27 18.31 7.93
CA GLU A 84 9.31 19.30 7.65
C GLU A 84 9.68 19.36 6.16
N LEU A 85 9.77 18.20 5.49
CA LEU A 85 10.00 18.10 4.06
C LEU A 85 8.84 18.75 3.28
N LEU A 86 7.60 18.38 3.59
CA LEU A 86 6.41 18.96 2.95
C LEU A 86 6.34 20.47 3.16
N ALA A 87 6.61 20.95 4.38
CA ALA A 87 6.67 22.38 4.67
C ALA A 87 7.75 23.10 3.85
N THR A 88 8.93 22.51 3.71
CA THR A 88 10.02 23.06 2.89
C THR A 88 9.61 23.19 1.42
N LEU A 89 8.97 22.14 0.87
CA LEU A 89 8.49 22.15 -0.51
C LEU A 89 7.39 23.19 -0.72
N VAL A 90 6.44 23.31 0.20
CA VAL A 90 5.36 24.30 0.16
C VAL A 90 5.92 25.72 0.21
N LEU A 91 6.91 25.99 1.06
CA LEU A 91 7.63 27.28 1.08
C LEU A 91 8.35 27.57 -0.24
N GLY A 92 8.81 26.52 -0.94
CA GLY A 92 9.35 26.60 -2.30
C GLY A 92 8.29 26.70 -3.42
N GLY A 93 7.02 26.86 -3.08
CA GLY A 93 5.91 27.03 -4.03
C GLY A 93 5.21 25.72 -4.44
N ALA A 94 5.48 24.61 -3.77
CA ALA A 94 4.75 23.36 -3.99
C ALA A 94 3.32 23.44 -3.49
N THR A 95 2.41 22.77 -4.18
CA THR A 95 1.09 22.42 -3.65
C THR A 95 1.03 20.94 -3.33
N VAL A 96 0.71 20.59 -2.08
CA VAL A 96 0.43 19.22 -1.67
C VAL A 96 -0.98 18.86 -2.10
N VAL A 97 -1.14 17.72 -2.76
CA VAL A 97 -2.41 17.25 -3.30
C VAL A 97 -2.60 15.78 -2.99
N GLU A 98 -3.81 15.40 -2.63
CA GLU A 98 -4.24 14.00 -2.57
C GLU A 98 -4.98 13.67 -3.88
N PRO A 99 -4.74 12.50 -4.52
CA PRO A 99 -5.43 12.14 -5.76
C PRO A 99 -6.96 12.01 -5.58
N LEU A 100 -7.40 11.62 -4.39
CA LEU A 100 -8.78 11.42 -3.99
C LEU A 100 -9.03 12.16 -2.67
N ALA A 101 -9.82 13.23 -2.71
CA ALA A 101 -10.07 14.10 -1.55
C ALA A 101 -11.44 14.79 -1.59
N GLY A 102 -11.79 15.45 -0.48
CA GLY A 102 -13.05 16.19 -0.31
C GLY A 102 -14.25 15.30 0.00
N VAL A 103 -15.37 15.91 0.42
CA VAL A 103 -16.69 15.27 0.59
C VAL A 103 -17.73 16.27 0.02
N PRO A 104 -18.33 16.02 -1.15
CA PRO A 104 -18.24 14.79 -1.95
C PRO A 104 -16.86 14.56 -2.54
N ILE A 105 -16.57 13.30 -2.85
CA ILE A 105 -15.28 12.84 -3.34
C ILE A 105 -14.98 13.45 -4.71
N GLU A 106 -13.76 13.96 -4.84
CA GLU A 106 -13.23 14.54 -6.06
C GLU A 106 -11.89 13.89 -6.44
N VAL A 107 -11.62 13.89 -7.75
CA VAL A 107 -10.33 13.46 -8.30
C VAL A 107 -9.50 14.69 -8.63
N CYS A 108 -8.29 14.77 -8.07
CA CYS A 108 -7.35 15.83 -8.42
C CYS A 108 -6.85 15.66 -9.87
N ASP A 109 -6.90 16.74 -10.67
CA ASP A 109 -6.30 16.74 -12.01
C ASP A 109 -4.80 17.02 -11.95
N ILE A 110 -4.03 16.06 -11.43
CA ILE A 110 -2.57 16.16 -11.32
C ILE A 110 -1.95 16.44 -12.69
N LYS A 111 -2.42 15.73 -13.72
CA LYS A 111 -1.92 15.88 -15.09
C LYS A 111 -2.14 17.28 -15.65
N GLY A 112 -3.36 17.80 -15.57
CA GLY A 112 -3.69 19.13 -16.08
C GLY A 112 -2.98 20.24 -15.31
N ARG A 113 -2.93 20.15 -13.99
CA ARG A 113 -2.24 21.12 -13.12
C ARG A 113 -0.73 21.14 -13.33
N ALA A 114 -0.10 19.98 -13.44
CA ALA A 114 1.32 19.90 -13.78
C ALA A 114 1.61 20.45 -15.19
N ALA A 115 0.73 20.18 -16.17
CA ALA A 115 0.85 20.76 -17.51
C ALA A 115 0.66 22.29 -17.53
N ALA A 116 -0.11 22.84 -16.58
CA ALA A 116 -0.24 24.28 -16.36
C ALA A 116 0.97 24.91 -15.64
N GLY A 117 1.98 24.11 -15.28
CA GLY A 117 3.21 24.57 -14.64
C GLY A 117 3.17 24.60 -13.11
N GLU A 118 2.14 24.02 -12.48
CA GLU A 118 2.10 23.90 -11.02
C GLU A 118 3.14 22.88 -10.52
N LEU A 119 3.81 23.21 -9.42
CA LEU A 119 4.70 22.30 -8.71
C LEU A 119 3.87 21.49 -7.73
N LEU A 120 3.70 20.19 -8.00
CA LEU A 120 2.82 19.33 -7.22
C LEU A 120 3.59 18.28 -6.42
N VAL A 121 3.16 18.08 -5.19
CA VAL A 121 3.54 16.99 -4.29
C VAL A 121 2.32 16.12 -4.09
N ALA A 122 2.33 14.89 -4.59
CA ALA A 122 1.21 13.98 -4.44
C ALA A 122 1.35 13.17 -3.14
N ASP A 123 0.44 13.38 -2.19
CA ASP A 123 0.30 12.50 -1.04
C ASP A 123 -0.63 11.36 -1.40
N VAL A 124 -0.07 10.15 -1.53
CA VAL A 124 -0.82 8.96 -1.94
C VAL A 124 -0.98 7.97 -0.77
N ARG A 125 -0.65 8.37 0.45
CA ARG A 125 -0.70 7.49 1.63
C ARG A 125 -2.10 6.95 1.88
N ALA A 126 -3.13 7.79 1.70
CA ALA A 126 -4.52 7.42 1.93
C ALA A 126 -5.03 6.29 1.01
N ILE A 127 -4.50 6.19 -0.22
CA ILE A 127 -5.03 5.29 -1.24
C ILE A 127 -4.01 4.27 -1.75
N GLY A 128 -2.73 4.40 -1.42
CA GLY A 128 -1.65 3.59 -1.96
C GLY A 128 -1.12 4.10 -3.30
N ALA A 129 0.20 3.97 -3.49
CA ALA A 129 0.88 4.44 -4.70
C ALA A 129 0.52 3.63 -5.96
N GLU A 130 -0.05 2.45 -5.80
CA GLU A 130 -0.56 1.62 -6.89
C GLU A 130 -1.80 2.21 -7.56
N PHE A 131 -2.57 3.08 -6.88
CA PHE A 131 -3.78 3.67 -7.46
C PHE A 131 -3.52 4.98 -8.21
N SER A 132 -2.42 5.67 -7.93
CA SER A 132 -2.09 6.94 -8.56
C SER A 132 -0.64 6.97 -9.03
N PRO A 133 -0.39 6.93 -10.35
CA PRO A 133 0.94 7.07 -10.90
C PRO A 133 1.37 8.56 -10.95
N ALA A 134 1.32 9.25 -9.82
CA ALA A 134 1.41 10.72 -9.75
C ALA A 134 2.68 11.29 -10.40
N CYS A 135 3.84 10.64 -10.25
CA CYS A 135 5.08 11.05 -10.93
C CYS A 135 4.97 10.99 -12.47
N ARG A 136 4.24 10.02 -13.03
CA ARG A 136 3.97 9.93 -14.47
C ARG A 136 2.95 10.97 -14.94
N LEU A 137 2.05 11.38 -14.05
CA LEU A 137 1.08 12.44 -14.31
C LEU A 137 1.72 13.83 -14.27
N GLY A 138 2.88 13.98 -13.62
CA GLY A 138 3.68 15.20 -13.64
C GLY A 138 3.95 15.81 -12.27
N ALA A 139 3.48 15.19 -11.18
CA ALA A 139 3.90 15.58 -9.85
C ALA A 139 5.42 15.43 -9.69
N GLU A 140 6.05 16.37 -8.99
CA GLU A 140 7.50 16.33 -8.73
C GLU A 140 7.85 15.17 -7.83
N ILE A 141 7.03 14.95 -6.81
CA ILE A 141 7.15 13.82 -5.90
C ILE A 141 5.81 13.16 -5.61
N ALA A 142 5.86 11.88 -5.22
CA ALA A 142 4.76 11.16 -4.60
C ALA A 142 5.23 10.57 -3.26
N VAL A 143 4.44 10.74 -2.21
CA VAL A 143 4.72 10.26 -0.86
C VAL A 143 3.81 9.08 -0.54
N ALA A 144 4.39 7.94 -0.19
CA ALA A 144 3.66 6.71 0.09
C ALA A 144 4.16 6.03 1.36
N GLU A 145 3.29 5.25 1.99
CA GLU A 145 3.65 4.34 3.08
C GLU A 145 3.87 2.92 2.54
N ASP A 146 4.69 2.15 3.26
CA ASP A 146 4.94 0.74 2.95
C ASP A 146 5.26 -0.04 4.23
N ASP A 147 4.51 -1.12 4.49
CA ASP A 147 4.62 -1.93 5.71
C ASP A 147 5.97 -2.65 5.84
N ARG A 148 6.75 -2.77 4.75
CA ARG A 148 8.12 -3.32 4.79
C ARG A 148 9.09 -2.41 5.51
N VAL A 149 8.87 -1.11 5.54
CA VAL A 149 9.81 -0.14 6.13
C VAL A 149 9.10 0.72 7.18
N PRO A 150 8.58 0.10 8.27
CA PRO A 150 7.81 0.81 9.28
C PRO A 150 8.68 1.89 9.92
N GLY A 151 8.19 3.13 9.93
CA GLY A 151 8.93 4.32 10.38
C GLY A 151 9.53 5.16 9.26
N TYR A 152 9.35 4.76 8.00
CA TYR A 152 9.73 5.52 6.81
C TYR A 152 8.55 5.70 5.87
N VAL A 153 8.57 6.77 5.09
CA VAL A 153 7.78 6.90 3.86
C VAL A 153 8.68 6.69 2.65
N VAL A 154 8.09 6.16 1.58
CA VAL A 154 8.73 6.09 0.27
C VAL A 154 8.40 7.37 -0.51
N VAL A 155 9.41 8.21 -0.72
CA VAL A 155 9.30 9.42 -1.56
C VAL A 155 9.79 9.11 -2.96
N CYS A 156 8.85 8.97 -3.88
CA CYS A 156 9.14 8.80 -5.30
C CYS A 156 9.36 10.17 -5.94
N MET A 157 10.43 10.32 -6.73
CA MET A 157 10.72 11.54 -7.49
C MET A 157 10.58 11.26 -8.98
N ARG A 158 9.92 12.15 -9.72
CA ARG A 158 9.80 12.04 -11.18
C ARG A 158 11.18 12.01 -11.86
N LYS A 159 11.24 11.47 -13.09
CA LYS A 159 12.50 11.29 -13.84
C LYS A 159 13.29 12.59 -14.06
N CYS A 160 12.58 13.69 -14.28
CA CYS A 160 13.18 15.01 -14.47
C CYS A 160 12.90 15.91 -13.26
N CYS A 161 13.02 15.36 -12.04
CA CYS A 161 12.71 16.10 -10.82
C CYS A 161 13.56 17.36 -10.74
N ILE A 162 12.93 18.47 -10.35
CA ILE A 162 13.60 19.76 -10.23
C ILE A 162 14.76 19.64 -9.22
N PRO A 163 15.99 20.13 -9.54
CA PRO A 163 17.16 19.92 -8.71
C PRO A 163 17.00 20.29 -7.23
N TRP A 164 16.36 21.42 -6.92
CA TRP A 164 16.16 21.83 -5.54
C TRP A 164 15.17 20.95 -4.78
N VAL A 165 14.12 20.44 -5.44
CA VAL A 165 13.15 19.50 -4.84
C VAL A 165 13.86 18.19 -4.52
N ALA A 166 14.65 17.72 -5.48
CA ALA A 166 15.53 16.58 -5.34
C ALA A 166 16.48 16.72 -4.14
N GLU A 167 17.19 17.85 -4.02
CA GLU A 167 18.08 18.15 -2.91
C GLU A 167 17.35 18.19 -1.56
N ALA A 168 16.14 18.76 -1.51
CA ALA A 168 15.34 18.78 -0.29
C ALA A 168 14.96 17.36 0.19
N VAL A 169 14.64 16.45 -0.73
CA VAL A 169 14.38 15.04 -0.39
C VAL A 169 15.66 14.35 0.08
N GLU A 170 16.78 14.52 -0.64
CA GLU A 170 18.06 13.88 -0.29
C GLU A 170 18.57 14.34 1.09
N ALA A 171 18.35 15.60 1.46
CA ALA A 171 18.72 16.15 2.76
C ALA A 171 17.99 15.49 3.95
N LYS A 172 16.84 14.83 3.70
CA LYS A 172 16.03 14.14 4.71
C LYS A 172 16.01 12.62 4.53
N ALA A 173 16.60 12.11 3.45
CA ALA A 173 16.59 10.70 3.12
C ALA A 173 17.56 9.92 4.00
N CYS A 174 17.17 8.69 4.33
CA CYS A 174 18.05 7.68 4.90
C CYS A 174 18.60 6.79 3.77
N PRO A 175 19.89 6.43 3.78
CA PRO A 175 20.42 5.40 2.88
C PRO A 175 19.64 4.10 3.05
N ALA A 176 19.28 3.44 1.95
CA ALA A 176 18.43 2.24 2.02
C ALA A 176 19.14 1.08 2.72
N GLU A 177 20.47 1.02 2.62
CA GLU A 177 21.32 0.07 3.33
C GLU A 177 21.24 0.19 4.86
N ASP A 178 20.86 1.36 5.39
CA ASP A 178 20.72 1.62 6.82
C ASP A 178 19.30 1.36 7.34
N VAL A 179 18.36 1.01 6.44
CA VAL A 179 16.96 0.75 6.78
C VAL A 179 16.70 -0.74 6.91
N THR A 180 16.31 -1.16 8.11
CA THR A 180 15.85 -2.52 8.38
C THR A 180 14.43 -2.74 7.85
N VAL A 181 14.24 -3.80 7.06
CA VAL A 181 12.92 -4.24 6.60
C VAL A 181 12.23 -5.08 7.69
N SER A 182 10.92 -4.87 7.85
CA SER A 182 10.06 -5.69 8.71
C SER A 182 10.00 -7.14 8.22
N ALA A 183 10.14 -8.09 9.14
CA ALA A 183 10.11 -9.52 8.83
C ALA A 183 8.76 -9.97 8.22
N THR A 184 7.65 -9.34 8.62
CA THR A 184 6.30 -9.62 8.12
C THR A 184 5.84 -8.59 7.07
N GLY A 185 6.60 -7.52 6.88
CA GLY A 185 6.15 -6.37 6.11
C GLY A 185 5.88 -6.68 4.63
N ALA A 186 6.55 -7.68 4.04
CA ALA A 186 6.29 -8.07 2.65
C ALA A 186 4.90 -8.71 2.48
N GLU A 187 4.51 -9.58 3.42
CA GLU A 187 3.20 -10.21 3.44
C GLU A 187 2.12 -9.18 3.81
N GLU A 188 2.40 -8.30 4.78
CA GLU A 188 1.51 -7.21 5.19
C GLU A 188 1.24 -6.25 4.03
N GLN A 189 2.29 -5.76 3.35
CA GLN A 189 2.15 -4.84 2.21
C GLN A 189 1.44 -5.50 1.03
N ALA A 190 1.71 -6.77 0.75
CA ALA A 190 0.99 -7.51 -0.28
C ALA A 190 -0.52 -7.64 0.07
N SER A 191 -0.82 -7.95 1.33
CA SER A 191 -2.18 -8.05 1.83
C SER A 191 -2.90 -6.70 1.79
N ALA A 192 -2.21 -5.61 2.16
CA ALA A 192 -2.75 -4.26 2.12
C ALA A 192 -3.10 -3.83 0.68
N ARG A 193 -2.26 -4.16 -0.32
CA ARG A 193 -2.56 -3.90 -1.73
C ARG A 193 -3.79 -4.67 -2.22
N VAL A 194 -3.87 -5.96 -1.90
CA VAL A 194 -5.04 -6.79 -2.24
C VAL A 194 -6.30 -6.24 -1.57
N SER A 195 -6.21 -5.88 -0.29
CA SER A 195 -7.30 -5.29 0.48
C SER A 195 -7.80 -3.98 -0.14
N ARG A 196 -6.89 -3.07 -0.53
CA ARG A 196 -7.28 -1.81 -1.19
C ARG A 196 -7.95 -2.04 -2.55
N HIS A 197 -7.49 -3.01 -3.35
CA HIS A 197 -8.18 -3.37 -4.59
C HIS A 197 -9.57 -3.95 -4.33
N ALA A 198 -9.70 -4.87 -3.37
CA ALA A 198 -10.99 -5.43 -2.98
C ALA A 198 -11.95 -4.35 -2.46
N ALA A 199 -11.46 -3.40 -1.65
CA ALA A 199 -12.23 -2.26 -1.18
C ALA A 199 -12.68 -1.34 -2.34
N SER A 200 -11.83 -1.12 -3.35
CA SER A 200 -12.23 -0.36 -4.54
C SER A 200 -13.29 -1.07 -5.37
N ASP A 201 -13.21 -2.40 -5.50
CA ASP A 201 -14.23 -3.20 -6.17
C ASP A 201 -15.56 -3.19 -5.39
N ALA A 202 -15.50 -3.30 -4.06
CA ALA A 202 -16.66 -3.19 -3.19
C ALA A 202 -17.31 -1.79 -3.28
N ALA A 203 -16.51 -0.72 -3.31
CA ALA A 203 -17.00 0.65 -3.50
C ALA A 203 -17.76 0.81 -4.83
N GLN A 204 -17.30 0.18 -5.92
CA GLN A 204 -18.01 0.21 -7.20
C GLN A 204 -19.40 -0.43 -7.10
N VAL A 205 -19.52 -1.56 -6.39
CA VAL A 205 -20.79 -2.27 -6.20
C VAL A 205 -21.71 -1.48 -5.26
N VAL A 206 -21.19 -0.95 -4.15
CA VAL A 206 -21.95 -0.12 -3.21
C VAL A 206 -22.45 1.15 -3.91
N ALA A 207 -21.60 1.84 -4.69
CA ALA A 207 -22.01 3.01 -5.45
C ALA A 207 -23.13 2.71 -6.44
N ALA A 208 -23.06 1.57 -7.14
CA ALA A 208 -24.13 1.13 -8.05
C ALA A 208 -25.43 0.81 -7.31
N TYR A 209 -25.34 0.21 -6.12
CA TYR A 209 -26.49 -0.04 -5.24
C TYR A 209 -27.13 1.27 -4.76
N LEU A 210 -26.33 2.21 -4.23
CA LEU A 210 -26.81 3.49 -3.73
C LEU A 210 -27.44 4.33 -4.86
N ALA A 211 -26.89 4.25 -6.07
CA ALA A 211 -27.41 4.98 -7.23
C ALA A 211 -28.84 4.58 -7.63
N CYS A 212 -29.30 3.39 -7.23
CA CYS A 212 -30.68 2.95 -7.42
C CYS A 212 -31.49 2.83 -6.13
N HIS A 213 -30.93 3.25 -4.99
CA HIS A 213 -31.58 3.11 -3.69
C HIS A 213 -32.71 4.15 -3.51
N PRO A 214 -33.93 3.74 -3.11
CA PRO A 214 -35.11 4.62 -3.12
C PRO A 214 -34.99 5.85 -2.18
N ARG A 215 -34.16 5.77 -1.13
CA ARG A 215 -33.96 6.87 -0.15
C ARG A 215 -32.74 7.75 -0.46
N VAL A 216 -31.88 7.35 -1.39
CA VAL A 216 -30.70 8.12 -1.77
C VAL A 216 -31.10 9.14 -2.85
N GLU A 217 -30.68 10.38 -2.68
CA GLU A 217 -30.94 11.48 -3.62
C GLU A 217 -29.82 11.59 -4.67
N ALA A 218 -28.57 11.58 -4.23
CA ALA A 218 -27.41 11.66 -5.12
C ALA A 218 -26.27 10.78 -4.62
N VAL A 219 -25.43 10.31 -5.56
CA VAL A 219 -24.20 9.53 -5.30
C VAL A 219 -23.04 10.17 -6.05
N ARG A 220 -21.88 10.20 -5.40
CA ARG A 220 -20.58 10.62 -5.95
C ARG A 220 -19.59 9.49 -5.76
N TYR A 221 -19.14 8.95 -6.88
CA TYR A 221 -18.12 7.91 -6.92
C TYR A 221 -17.42 7.98 -8.28
N PRO A 222 -16.09 8.18 -8.32
CA PRO A 222 -15.37 8.40 -9.58
C PRO A 222 -15.44 7.24 -10.58
N GLY A 223 -15.82 6.04 -10.13
CA GLY A 223 -16.01 4.86 -10.99
C GLY A 223 -17.39 4.74 -11.64
N LEU A 224 -18.38 5.58 -11.28
CA LEU A 224 -19.66 5.61 -11.98
C LEU A 224 -19.54 6.44 -13.26
N LYS A 225 -19.97 5.90 -14.41
CA LYS A 225 -19.95 6.62 -15.70
C LYS A 225 -20.71 7.95 -15.71
N VAL A 226 -21.71 8.07 -14.84
CA VAL A 226 -22.54 9.27 -14.68
C VAL A 226 -21.90 10.30 -13.75
N ASP A 227 -20.86 9.93 -13.00
CA ASP A 227 -20.17 10.86 -12.10
C ASP A 227 -19.39 11.91 -12.92
N PRO A 228 -19.49 13.21 -12.59
CA PRO A 228 -18.78 14.26 -13.30
C PRO A 228 -17.26 14.07 -13.36
N SER A 229 -16.69 13.36 -12.38
CA SER A 229 -15.25 13.10 -12.30
C SER A 229 -14.82 11.87 -13.11
N PHE A 230 -15.71 11.06 -13.68
CA PHE A 230 -15.37 9.77 -14.33
C PHE A 230 -14.29 9.90 -15.42
N ALA A 231 -14.46 10.86 -16.33
CA ALA A 231 -13.49 11.09 -17.41
C ALA A 231 -12.11 11.50 -16.86
N ARG A 232 -12.07 12.28 -15.76
CA ARG A 232 -10.83 12.62 -15.07
C ARG A 232 -10.27 11.40 -14.36
N ALA A 233 -11.08 10.69 -13.59
CA ALA A 233 -10.70 9.52 -12.80
C ALA A 233 -9.98 8.46 -13.64
N THR A 234 -10.55 8.10 -14.79
CA THR A 234 -9.95 7.14 -15.74
C THR A 234 -8.60 7.58 -16.32
N SER A 235 -8.25 8.86 -16.24
CA SER A 235 -6.97 9.41 -16.68
C SER A 235 -5.94 9.62 -15.56
N GLN A 236 -6.39 9.71 -14.29
CA GLN A 236 -5.54 10.00 -13.13
C GLN A 236 -5.31 8.78 -12.23
N LEU A 237 -6.21 7.80 -12.26
CA LEU A 237 -6.19 6.62 -11.40
C LEU A 237 -5.97 5.34 -12.20
N VAL A 238 -5.40 4.34 -11.55
CA VAL A 238 -5.18 3.00 -12.12
C VAL A 238 -5.55 1.94 -11.09
N GLY A 239 -5.94 0.74 -11.52
CA GLY A 239 -6.24 -0.35 -10.60
C GLY A 239 -7.52 -0.18 -9.74
N GLY A 240 -8.30 0.87 -9.98
CA GLY A 240 -9.59 1.14 -9.32
C GLY A 240 -9.84 2.64 -9.15
N PHE A 241 -10.91 2.98 -8.43
CA PHE A 241 -11.37 4.36 -8.20
C PHE A 241 -11.38 4.76 -6.71
N GLY A 242 -10.77 3.92 -5.87
CA GLY A 242 -10.67 4.12 -4.43
C GLY A 242 -11.88 3.60 -3.64
N PRO A 243 -11.81 3.64 -2.30
CA PRO A 243 -12.82 3.01 -1.45
C PRO A 243 -13.97 3.95 -1.04
N TYR A 244 -13.92 5.23 -1.41
CA TYR A 244 -14.85 6.25 -0.92
C TYR A 244 -16.05 6.44 -1.83
N VAL A 245 -17.25 6.23 -1.31
CA VAL A 245 -18.52 6.51 -1.98
C VAL A 245 -19.27 7.55 -1.15
N ASP A 246 -19.53 8.71 -1.73
CA ASP A 246 -20.29 9.74 -1.03
C ASP A 246 -21.71 9.80 -1.56
N TYR A 247 -22.68 10.07 -0.68
CA TYR A 247 -24.09 10.08 -1.05
C TYR A 247 -24.88 11.07 -0.19
N THR A 248 -26.09 11.40 -0.62
CA THR A 248 -27.03 12.24 0.12
C THR A 248 -28.36 11.51 0.28
N TRP A 249 -29.08 11.75 1.37
CA TRP A 249 -30.43 11.22 1.56
C TRP A 249 -31.48 12.17 0.98
N LYS A 250 -32.61 11.63 0.53
CA LYS A 250 -33.79 12.42 0.13
C LYS A 250 -34.41 13.18 1.29
N GLU A 251 -34.27 12.65 2.50
CA GLU A 251 -34.80 13.24 3.74
C GLU A 251 -33.95 14.43 4.21
N SER A 252 -32.67 14.48 3.83
CA SER A 252 -31.72 15.57 4.13
C SER A 252 -30.91 15.99 2.88
N PRO A 253 -31.54 16.61 1.87
CA PRO A 253 -30.84 16.99 0.65
C PRO A 253 -29.68 17.95 0.92
N GLY A 254 -28.53 17.67 0.31
CA GLY A 254 -27.32 18.51 0.40
C GLY A 254 -26.37 18.15 1.53
N GLU A 255 -26.77 17.31 2.49
CA GLU A 255 -25.85 16.74 3.49
C GLU A 255 -25.15 15.50 2.91
N TRP A 256 -23.85 15.63 2.64
CA TRP A 256 -23.05 14.54 2.11
C TRP A 256 -22.56 13.62 3.23
N HIS A 257 -22.82 12.33 3.07
CA HIS A 257 -22.30 11.26 3.91
C HIS A 257 -21.28 10.45 3.13
N ARG A 258 -20.28 9.91 3.83
CA ARG A 258 -19.26 9.02 3.26
C ARG A 258 -19.49 7.60 3.70
N PHE A 259 -19.60 6.70 2.72
CA PHE A 259 -19.40 5.29 2.88
C PHE A 259 -17.95 4.94 2.48
N THR A 260 -17.20 4.34 3.40
CA THR A 260 -15.84 3.84 3.11
C THR A 260 -15.92 2.32 2.99
N ALA A 261 -15.76 1.82 1.77
CA ALA A 261 -15.74 0.39 1.52
C ALA A 261 -14.51 -0.28 2.11
N THR A 262 -14.67 -1.53 2.53
CA THR A 262 -13.60 -2.39 3.02
C THR A 262 -13.46 -3.61 2.10
N ASP A 263 -12.49 -4.48 2.39
CA ASP A 263 -12.30 -5.76 1.72
C ASP A 263 -13.24 -6.88 2.20
N GLU A 264 -14.19 -6.57 3.09
CA GLU A 264 -15.22 -7.51 3.53
C GLU A 264 -16.21 -7.85 2.40
N ASP A 265 -16.97 -8.93 2.56
CA ASP A 265 -18.03 -9.28 1.61
C ASP A 265 -19.00 -8.12 1.40
N VAL A 266 -19.14 -7.71 0.14
CA VAL A 266 -19.92 -6.52 -0.23
C VAL A 266 -21.40 -6.63 0.12
N ARG A 267 -21.98 -7.84 0.15
CA ARG A 267 -23.38 -8.00 0.57
C ARG A 267 -23.53 -7.69 2.05
N THR A 268 -22.58 -8.15 2.87
CA THR A 268 -22.53 -7.86 4.30
C THR A 268 -22.41 -6.35 4.54
N GLN A 269 -21.54 -5.68 3.77
CA GLN A 269 -21.40 -4.22 3.81
C GLN A 269 -22.72 -3.48 3.50
N ILE A 270 -23.42 -3.88 2.43
CA ILE A 270 -24.73 -3.31 2.07
C ILE A 270 -25.79 -3.59 3.15
N ILE A 271 -25.85 -4.80 3.69
CA ILE A 271 -26.80 -5.15 4.77
C ILE A 271 -26.54 -4.29 6.02
N ASN A 272 -25.28 -4.04 6.35
CA ASN A 272 -24.93 -3.20 7.50
C ASN A 272 -25.28 -1.72 7.24
N PHE A 273 -25.09 -1.24 6.01
CA PHE A 273 -25.54 0.09 5.60
C PHE A 273 -27.05 0.29 5.81
N GLU A 274 -27.87 -0.68 5.39
CA GLU A 274 -29.34 -0.63 5.56
C GLU A 274 -29.80 -0.57 7.01
N ARG A 275 -28.96 -0.98 7.97
CA ARG A 275 -29.28 -0.92 9.40
C ARG A 275 -28.99 0.45 10.02
N LEU A 276 -28.21 1.29 9.36
CA LEU A 276 -27.79 2.61 9.84
C LEU A 276 -28.71 3.73 9.35
N GLY A 277 -29.44 3.51 8.24
CA GLY A 277 -30.48 4.41 7.74
C GLY A 277 -31.86 4.04 8.25
#